data_AF-A0A3B0UII0-F1
#
_entry.id   AF-A0A3B0UII0-F1
#
_cell.length_a   1.000
_cell.length_b   1.000
_cell.length_c   1.000
_cell.angle_alpha   90.00
_cell.angle_beta   90.00
_cell.angle_gamma   90.00
#
_symmetry.space_group_name_H-M   'P 1'
#
loop_
_entity.id
_entity.type
_entity.pdbx_description
1 polymer ?
#
loop_
_entity_poly.entity_id
_entity_poly.type
_entity_poly.pdbx_seq_one_letter_code
_entity_poly.pdbx_strand_id
1 'polypeptide(L)'
;MSKSYYYFVASLPTIEFNSSSAMSCEDFLDQCQRLVSPQDCRLLNSLFSTSGEVVSSENKTYRQWIDFHQGFENALVSFRAERAHKDPAKILRGEVPTSSVFGEMI
;
A
#
# COMPACT_ATOMS: atom_id res chain seq x y z
N MET A 1 5.58 0.36 -26.19
CA MET A 1 5.73 -1.04 -25.76
C MET A 1 4.54 -1.41 -24.89
N SER A 2 3.57 -2.14 -25.43
CA SER A 2 2.28 -2.38 -24.78
C SER A 2 2.35 -3.50 -23.73
N LYS A 3 2.53 -3.08 -22.48
CA LYS A 3 1.90 -3.60 -21.25
C LYS A 3 1.89 -5.11 -21.01
N SER A 4 3.05 -5.65 -20.60
CA SER A 4 3.18 -6.95 -19.91
C SER A 4 2.41 -7.03 -18.58
N TYR A 5 2.01 -5.87 -18.03
CA TYR A 5 1.25 -5.77 -16.78
C TYR A 5 -0.07 -6.53 -16.76
N TYR A 6 -0.79 -6.61 -17.89
CA TYR A 6 -2.08 -7.30 -17.92
C TYR A 6 -1.92 -8.79 -17.63
N TYR A 7 -0.99 -9.44 -18.33
CA TYR A 7 -0.69 -10.85 -18.13
C TYR A 7 -0.08 -11.12 -16.75
N PHE A 8 0.76 -10.20 -16.26
CA PHE A 8 1.28 -10.31 -14.91
C PHE A 8 0.15 -10.30 -13.87
N VAL A 9 -0.74 -9.31 -13.92
CA VAL A 9 -1.88 -9.22 -12.99
C VAL A 9 -2.80 -10.44 -13.10
N ALA A 10 -3.08 -10.90 -14.32
CA ALA A 10 -3.90 -12.09 -14.54
C ALA A 10 -3.25 -13.40 -14.07
N SER A 11 -1.92 -13.42 -13.90
CA SER A 11 -1.17 -14.58 -13.40
C SER A 11 -1.07 -14.64 -11.87
N LEU A 12 -1.51 -13.59 -11.17
CA LEU A 12 -1.44 -13.55 -9.72
C LEU A 12 -2.44 -14.55 -9.11
N PRO A 13 -2.05 -15.25 -8.04
CA PRO A 13 -2.95 -16.17 -7.37
C PRO A 13 -4.12 -15.41 -6.73
N THR A 14 -5.26 -16.09 -6.64
CA THR A 14 -6.41 -15.56 -5.90
C THR A 14 -6.07 -15.49 -4.41
N ILE A 15 -6.46 -14.38 -3.77
CA ILE A 15 -6.29 -14.17 -2.34
C ILE A 15 -7.63 -14.46 -1.66
N GLU A 16 -7.62 -15.38 -0.70
CA GLU A 16 -8.78 -15.68 0.13
C GLU A 16 -8.49 -15.32 1.58
N PHE A 17 -9.50 -14.81 2.29
CA PHE A 17 -9.37 -14.50 3.71
C PHE A 17 -9.22 -15.78 4.53
N ASN A 18 -8.30 -15.77 5.49
CA ASN A 18 -7.98 -16.90 6.38
C ASN A 18 -7.41 -18.13 5.69
N SER A 19 -6.86 -18.01 4.47
CA SER A 19 -6.12 -19.09 3.80
C SER A 19 -4.61 -18.80 3.78
N SER A 20 -3.81 -19.84 3.57
CA SER A 20 -2.38 -19.68 3.30
C SER A 20 -2.19 -19.08 1.91
N SER A 21 -1.46 -17.97 1.82
CA SER A 21 -1.12 -17.36 0.53
C SER A 21 -0.36 -18.35 -0.36
N ALA A 22 -0.78 -18.47 -1.62
CA ALA A 22 -0.08 -19.29 -2.62
C ALA A 22 1.26 -18.68 -3.08
N MET A 23 1.57 -17.45 -2.65
CA MET A 23 2.76 -16.71 -3.06
C MET A 23 3.27 -15.85 -1.90
N SER A 24 4.58 -15.83 -1.70
CA SER A 24 5.21 -14.92 -0.74
C SER A 24 5.42 -13.53 -1.34
N CYS A 25 5.64 -12.51 -0.50
CA CYS A 25 5.98 -11.17 -0.99
C CYS A 25 7.29 -11.15 -1.79
N GLU A 26 8.26 -12.00 -1.41
CA GLU A 26 9.55 -12.12 -2.10
C GLU A 26 9.34 -12.69 -3.51
N ASP A 27 8.58 -13.78 -3.62
CA ASP A 27 8.24 -14.38 -4.92
C ASP A 27 7.49 -13.38 -5.81
N PHE A 28 6.61 -12.57 -5.24
CA PHE A 28 5.90 -11.53 -5.97
C PHE A 28 6.85 -10.47 -6.53
N LEU A 29 7.82 -10.01 -5.74
CA LEU A 29 8.81 -9.01 -6.17
C LEU A 29 9.74 -9.57 -7.26
N ASP A 30 10.13 -10.84 -7.15
CA ASP A 30 10.92 -11.53 -8.19
C ASP A 30 10.16 -11.60 -9.52
N GLN A 31 8.85 -11.91 -9.49
CA GLN A 31 8.04 -11.90 -10.70
C GLN A 31 7.86 -10.48 -11.27
N CYS A 32 7.72 -9.47 -10.41
CA CYS A 32 7.70 -8.07 -10.84
C CYS A 32 8.98 -7.73 -11.61
N GLN A 33 10.16 -8.10 -11.10
CA GLN A 33 11.43 -7.78 -11.75
C GLN A 33 11.54 -8.31 -13.18
N ARG A 34 10.84 -9.41 -13.49
CA ARG A 34 10.82 -10.03 -14.82
C ARG A 34 9.81 -9.42 -15.78
N LEU A 35 8.67 -8.96 -15.26
CA LEU A 35 7.48 -8.64 -16.06
C LEU A 35 7.07 -7.17 -16.03
N VAL A 36 7.65 -6.39 -15.13
CA VAL A 36 7.36 -4.97 -14.89
C VAL A 36 8.57 -4.11 -15.25
N SER A 37 8.34 -2.84 -15.58
CA SER A 37 9.43 -1.92 -15.89
C SER A 37 10.40 -1.77 -14.70
N PRO A 38 11.71 -1.61 -14.93
CA PRO A 38 12.67 -1.41 -13.84
C PRO A 38 12.33 -0.18 -12.96
N GLN A 39 11.71 0.84 -13.55
CA GLN A 39 11.26 2.02 -12.82
C GLN A 39 10.14 1.68 -11.83
N ASP A 40 9.12 0.94 -12.27
CA ASP A 40 8.01 0.56 -11.40
C ASP A 40 8.43 -0.50 -10.37
N CYS A 41 9.36 -1.40 -10.71
CA CYS A 41 9.95 -2.34 -9.74
C CYS A 41 10.64 -1.62 -8.58
N ARG A 42 11.32 -0.49 -8.84
CA ARG A 42 11.91 0.32 -7.75
C ARG A 42 10.84 0.93 -6.85
N LEU A 43 9.74 1.38 -7.43
CA LEU A 43 8.60 1.89 -6.67
C LEU A 43 7.98 0.78 -5.82
N LEU A 44 7.73 -0.40 -6.37
CA LEU A 44 7.22 -1.55 -5.62
C LEU A 44 8.17 -1.94 -4.47
N ASN A 45 9.46 -2.09 -4.73
CA ASN A 45 10.44 -2.40 -3.68
C ASN A 45 10.43 -1.38 -2.53
N SER A 46 10.24 -0.09 -2.82
CA SER A 46 10.12 0.92 -1.77
C SER A 46 8.87 0.73 -0.90
N LEU A 47 7.76 0.24 -1.46
CA LEU A 47 6.53 -0.03 -0.69
C LEU A 47 6.68 -1.22 0.25
N PHE A 48 7.47 -2.22 -0.13
CA PHE A 48 7.74 -3.39 0.71
C PHE A 48 8.92 -3.17 1.68
N SER A 49 9.65 -2.06 1.58
CA SER A 49 10.75 -1.76 2.47
C SER A 49 10.27 -1.34 3.86
N THR A 50 10.77 -2.01 4.90
CA THR A 50 10.49 -1.68 6.31
C THR A 50 11.06 -0.32 6.73
N SER A 51 11.97 0.28 5.94
CA SER A 51 12.58 1.58 6.27
C SER A 51 11.59 2.75 6.23
N GLY A 52 10.43 2.58 5.59
CA GLY A 52 9.45 3.66 5.43
C GLY A 52 9.93 4.81 4.53
N GLU A 53 11.02 4.61 3.80
CA GLU A 53 11.54 5.60 2.86
C GLU A 53 10.67 5.64 1.61
N VAL A 54 9.79 6.65 1.56
CA VAL A 54 9.01 6.97 0.37
C VAL A 54 9.93 7.52 -0.70
N VAL A 55 9.95 6.87 -1.86
CA VAL A 55 10.73 7.33 -3.01
C VAL A 55 9.96 8.44 -3.72
N SER A 56 10.60 9.59 -3.92
CA SER A 56 10.00 10.67 -4.72
C SER A 56 9.76 10.18 -6.15
N SER A 57 8.51 10.25 -6.60
CA SER A 57 8.07 9.72 -7.89
C SER A 57 6.95 10.56 -8.49
N GLU A 58 7.01 10.77 -9.80
CA GLU A 58 5.93 11.43 -10.54
C GLU A 58 4.73 10.50 -10.78
N ASN A 59 4.91 9.18 -10.55
CA ASN A 59 3.87 8.17 -10.73
C ASN A 59 2.69 8.48 -9.79
N LYS A 60 1.54 8.85 -10.39
CA LYS A 60 0.34 9.26 -9.65
C LYS A 60 -0.25 8.12 -8.82
N THR A 61 -0.30 6.91 -9.38
CA THR A 61 -0.86 5.72 -8.70
C THR A 61 -0.02 5.37 -7.47
N TYR A 62 1.30 5.43 -7.58
CA TYR A 62 2.20 5.19 -6.44
C TYR A 62 1.96 6.19 -5.31
N ARG A 63 1.85 7.49 -5.62
CA ARG A 63 1.57 8.53 -4.61
C ARG A 63 0.20 8.34 -3.95
N GLN A 64 -0.84 8.10 -4.75
CA GLN A 64 -2.19 7.84 -4.24
C GLN A 64 -2.23 6.63 -3.31
N TRP A 65 -1.45 5.58 -3.62
CA TRP A 65 -1.33 4.41 -2.75
C TRP A 65 -0.68 4.76 -1.40
N ILE A 66 0.38 5.56 -1.39
CA ILE A 66 1.03 5.99 -0.15
C ILE A 66 0.06 6.82 0.69
N ASP A 67 -0.61 7.81 0.09
CA ASP A 67 -1.56 8.67 0.79
C ASP A 67 -2.70 7.84 1.40
N PHE A 68 -3.23 6.89 0.63
CA PHE A 68 -4.25 5.95 1.11
C PHE A 68 -3.75 5.08 2.26
N HIS A 69 -2.58 4.45 2.10
CA HIS A 69 -2.01 3.56 3.11
C HIS A 69 -1.74 4.29 4.42
N GLN A 70 -1.16 5.48 4.35
CA GLN A 70 -0.92 6.35 5.49
C GLN A 70 -2.23 6.79 6.16
N GLY A 71 -3.24 7.18 5.38
CA GLY A 71 -4.57 7.49 5.89
C GLY A 71 -5.24 6.31 6.60
N PHE A 72 -5.09 5.11 6.05
CA PHE A 72 -5.61 3.88 6.64
C PHE A 72 -4.90 3.53 7.96
N GLU A 73 -3.56 3.58 8.00
CA GLU A 73 -2.80 3.35 9.23
C GLU A 73 -3.17 4.37 10.32
N ASN A 74 -3.28 5.64 9.95
CA ASN A 74 -3.72 6.72 10.85
C ASN A 74 -5.12 6.45 11.42
N ALA A 75 -6.08 6.04 10.58
CA ALA A 75 -7.43 5.68 11.02
C ALA A 75 -7.42 4.49 11.99
N LEU A 76 -6.61 3.46 11.68
CA LEU A 76 -6.47 2.27 12.51
C LEU A 76 -5.82 2.58 13.87
N VAL A 77 -4.81 3.45 13.88
CA VAL A 77 -4.17 3.95 15.11
C VAL A 77 -5.17 4.76 15.94
N SER A 78 -5.91 5.68 15.32
CA SER A 78 -6.95 6.46 16.02
C SER A 78 -7.99 5.56 16.69
N PHE A 79 -8.53 4.58 15.94
CA PHE A 79 -9.51 3.64 16.48
C PHE A 79 -8.96 2.81 17.66
N ARG A 80 -7.69 2.37 17.57
CA ARG A 80 -7.02 1.64 18.66
C ARG A 80 -6.72 2.54 19.86
N ALA A 81 -6.33 3.79 19.63
CA ALA A 81 -6.00 4.76 20.67
C ALA A 81 -7.26 5.17 21.45
N GLU A 82 -8.38 5.40 20.76
CA GLU A 82 -9.68 5.66 21.37
C GLU A 82 -10.09 4.52 22.31
N ARG A 83 -9.99 3.26 21.84
CA ARG A 83 -10.26 2.07 22.65
C ARG A 83 -9.31 1.92 23.84
N ALA A 84 -8.10 2.47 23.74
CA ALA A 84 -7.09 2.42 24.80
C ALA A 84 -7.07 3.67 25.70
N HIS A 85 -8.00 4.62 25.52
CA HIS A 85 -8.01 5.93 26.17
C HIS A 85 -6.68 6.69 26.05
N LYS A 86 -5.97 6.51 24.93
CA LYS A 86 -4.72 7.22 24.62
C LYS A 86 -5.00 8.32 23.60
N ASP A 87 -4.25 9.40 23.68
CA ASP A 87 -4.37 10.53 22.76
C ASP A 87 -3.83 10.15 21.36
N PRO A 88 -4.69 10.08 20.32
CA PRO A 88 -4.28 9.72 18.97
C PRO A 88 -3.39 10.78 18.33
N ALA A 89 -3.52 12.06 18.70
CA ALA A 89 -2.80 13.17 18.08
C ALA A 89 -1.27 13.08 18.24
N LYS A 90 -0.79 12.29 19.21
CA LYS A 90 0.65 12.07 19.46
C LYS A 90 1.29 11.01 18.56
N ILE A 91 0.49 10.24 17.79
CA ILE A 91 0.94 9.02 17.11
C ILE A 91 0.71 9.08 15.59
N LEU A 92 -0.11 10.01 15.11
CA LEU A 92 -0.42 10.13 13.68
C LEU A 92 0.82 10.54 12.88
N ARG A 93 1.01 9.88 11.73
CA ARG A 93 2.07 10.22 10.77
C ARG A 93 1.50 11.15 9.71
N GLY A 94 2.11 12.30 9.47
CA GLY A 94 1.70 13.30 8.46
C GLY A 94 0.39 14.03 8.77
N GLU A 95 -0.21 14.67 7.77
CA GLU A 95 -1.47 15.39 7.93
C GLU A 95 -2.65 14.42 8.14
N VAL A 96 -3.46 14.70 9.16
CA VAL A 96 -4.70 13.96 9.42
C VAL A 96 -5.65 14.23 8.27
N PRO A 97 -6.08 13.21 7.49
CA PRO A 97 -7.11 13.43 6.48
C PRO A 97 -8.34 13.92 7.22
N THR A 98 -8.74 15.16 6.96
CA THR A 98 -9.97 15.73 7.49
C THR A 98 -11.10 14.80 7.08
N SER A 99 -11.98 14.49 8.03
CA SER A 99 -12.95 13.39 8.07
C SER A 99 -14.08 13.43 7.01
N SER A 100 -13.77 13.78 5.75
CA SER A 100 -14.77 13.98 4.70
C SER A 100 -14.77 12.90 3.61
N VAL A 101 -13.78 12.00 3.55
CA VAL A 101 -13.63 11.10 2.38
C VAL A 101 -14.32 9.74 2.55
N PHE A 102 -14.60 9.31 3.79
CA PHE A 102 -15.25 8.01 4.03
C PHE A 102 -16.79 8.07 4.17
N GLY A 103 -17.39 9.26 3.99
CA GLY A 103 -18.83 9.49 4.17
C GLY A 103 -19.73 9.19 2.97
N GLU A 104 -19.18 8.87 1.80
CA GLU A 104 -19.97 8.70 0.55
C GLU A 104 -20.03 7.26 0.02
N MET A 105 -19.60 6.27 0.79
CA MET A 105 -19.65 4.85 0.41
C MET A 105 -20.49 3.97 1.36
N ILE A 106 -21.63 4.48 1.80
CA ILE A 106 -22.71 3.67 2.40
C ILE A 106 -24.02 4.00 1.70
#